data_AF-A0A9P1BNE4-F1
#
_entry.id   AF-A0A9P1BNE4-F1
#
_cell.length_a   1.000
_cell.length_b   1.000
_cell.length_c   1.000
_cell.angle_alpha   90.00
_cell.angle_beta   90.00
_cell.angle_gamma   90.00
#
_symmetry.space_group_name_H-M   'P 1'
#
loop_
_entity.id
_entity.type
_entity.pdbx_description
1 polymer ?
#
loop_
_entity_poly.entity_id
_entity_poly.type
_entity_poly.pdbx_seq_one_letter_code
_entity_poly.pdbx_strand_id
1 'polypeptide(L)'
;MIRGQQVCLFLLGLALVWADDCDVEAEPTSLLQAVKGSAGSAGSAAPYFKGTAKETKEHHMDVLKGPTGLFPYNVMTCQGEQTVSTKSMTSAKYDEVVNKVLELYNKLDSTCVATNCPRAEWSGCVLRIAGHDFMDYNPQTHTGGANGCIDLTDPDNGGLAECLYTGAEFGISIADAYEFFCTEVSLADFIVIAGQAIIEKTRQNVLDINPKAPSITLKDIFKWGRDTATTCPESHGSLPNPEESCGDVEKVFVKNMGLTWRRATALMGVHTLGRCRIENSGYDGWWSNVWNSQLFNNNYYIAIAAKGWVTQLAVNGNPKKNQWVLGDYEKNREAKRGHQMMLNTDLCLAFSNDNKGKVDLNAKTAVDYGCRCAWMGPLEAKDAWIRYNKGKFCGTKDIPDDFPRWTRQREICCDMHDPYGRHTDCGKPERPRGRAWGDVKSFMSSEAAWLQVFKEAWIISTSNGFEGKLKNLQ
;
A
#
# COMPACT_ATOMS: atom_id res chain seq x y z
N MET A 1 46.62 20.87 -22.35
CA MET A 1 45.60 20.73 -23.41
C MET A 1 44.28 20.31 -22.77
N ILE A 2 43.40 21.29 -22.62
CA ILE A 2 41.92 21.26 -22.57
C ILE A 2 41.24 20.01 -21.98
N ARG A 3 40.76 20.10 -20.74
CA ARG A 3 39.55 19.37 -20.28
C ARG A 3 38.37 20.34 -20.34
N GLY A 4 37.35 20.01 -21.12
CA GLY A 4 36.13 20.80 -21.25
C GLY A 4 35.28 20.71 -19.97
N GLN A 5 34.89 21.87 -19.45
CA GLN A 5 33.80 22.00 -18.49
C GLN A 5 32.48 22.09 -19.27
N GLN A 6 31.50 21.26 -18.91
CA GLN A 6 30.10 21.46 -19.31
C GLN A 6 29.49 22.53 -18.40
N VAL A 7 28.99 23.60 -19.02
CA VAL A 7 28.25 24.69 -18.36
C VAL A 7 26.75 24.36 -18.45
N CYS A 8 26.05 24.32 -17.31
CA CYS A 8 24.58 24.38 -17.30
C CYS A 8 24.14 25.84 -17.19
N LEU A 9 23.47 26.34 -18.22
CA LEU A 9 22.88 27.68 -18.26
C LEU A 9 21.45 27.59 -17.68
N PHE A 10 21.16 28.29 -16.59
CA PHE A 10 19.80 28.65 -16.21
C PHE A 10 19.65 30.17 -16.31
N LEU A 11 18.75 30.62 -17.19
CA LEU A 11 18.40 32.01 -17.40
C LEU A 11 17.24 32.39 -16.48
N LEU A 12 17.55 32.99 -15.33
CA LEU A 12 16.65 33.87 -14.58
C LEU A 12 17.50 35.03 -14.03
N GLY A 13 16.96 36.24 -14.09
CA GLY A 13 17.71 37.49 -14.13
C GLY A 13 18.58 37.84 -12.90
N LEU A 14 19.68 38.51 -13.21
CA LEU A 14 20.40 39.52 -12.40
C LEU A 14 20.69 39.19 -10.93
N ALA A 15 21.68 38.33 -10.69
CA ALA A 15 22.78 38.55 -9.73
C ALA A 15 23.84 37.44 -9.89
N LEU A 16 25.10 37.82 -10.14
CA LEU A 16 26.26 36.91 -10.12
C LEU A 16 26.65 36.63 -8.67
N VAL A 17 26.61 35.37 -8.25
CA VAL A 17 27.34 34.88 -7.07
C VAL A 17 28.11 33.62 -7.46
N TRP A 18 29.41 33.63 -7.20
CA TRP A 18 30.31 32.49 -7.38
C TRP A 18 30.27 31.62 -6.12
N ALA A 19 30.04 30.32 -6.27
CA ALA A 19 30.26 29.34 -5.22
C ALA A 19 31.00 28.14 -5.83
N ASP A 20 32.23 27.94 -5.38
CA ASP A 20 32.97 26.69 -5.56
C ASP A 20 32.42 25.68 -4.53
N ASP A 21 32.29 24.42 -4.93
CA ASP A 21 31.80 23.24 -4.18
C ASP A 21 30.27 23.02 -4.13
N CYS A 22 29.82 22.06 -4.94
CA CYS A 22 28.47 21.47 -4.89
C CYS A 22 28.47 20.19 -4.05
N ASP A 23 28.30 20.30 -2.74
CA ASP A 23 27.80 19.21 -1.89
C ASP A 23 26.28 19.37 -1.72
N VAL A 24 25.52 18.40 -2.22
CA VAL A 24 24.04 18.41 -2.16
C VAL A 24 23.58 17.70 -0.88
N GLU A 25 23.69 18.38 0.25
CA GLU A 25 22.90 18.13 1.46
C GLU A 25 22.20 19.43 1.89
N ALA A 26 20.90 19.58 1.59
CA ALA A 26 20.01 20.50 2.30
C ALA A 26 18.54 20.19 2.02
N GLU A 27 17.81 19.77 3.06
CA GLU A 27 16.34 19.82 3.13
C GLU A 27 15.88 21.28 3.32
N PRO A 28 14.75 21.73 2.73
CA PRO A 28 14.27 23.08 2.94
C PRO A 28 13.31 23.17 4.13
N THR A 29 13.83 23.58 5.28
CA THR A 29 13.02 24.24 6.33
C THR A 29 13.68 25.56 6.72
N SER A 30 13.25 26.66 6.11
CA SER A 30 13.11 28.00 6.75
C SER A 30 12.96 29.11 5.70
N LEU A 31 11.73 29.49 5.34
CA LEU A 31 11.44 30.84 4.82
C LEU A 31 10.03 31.25 5.26
N LEU A 32 9.91 31.64 6.54
CA LEU A 32 8.78 32.40 7.05
C LEU A 32 9.31 33.39 8.08
N GLN A 33 9.66 34.59 7.60
CA GLN A 33 9.56 35.85 8.34
C GLN A 33 10.04 37.00 7.46
N ALA A 34 9.10 37.81 6.95
CA ALA A 34 9.16 39.28 6.95
C ALA A 34 8.10 39.88 6.00
N VAL A 35 6.89 40.16 6.51
CA VAL A 35 6.18 41.41 6.20
C VAL A 35 5.35 41.81 7.43
N LYS A 36 5.85 42.80 8.18
CA LYS A 36 5.04 43.61 9.11
C LYS A 36 4.70 44.91 8.40
N GLY A 37 3.42 45.29 8.45
CA GLY A 37 2.97 46.69 8.40
C GLY A 37 2.06 47.06 7.22
N SER A 38 0.76 47.11 7.45
CA SER A 38 0.08 48.39 7.77
C SER A 38 -1.34 48.11 8.30
N ALA A 39 -1.73 48.90 9.30
CA ALA A 39 -3.05 48.89 9.90
C ALA A 39 -3.97 49.84 9.12
N GLY A 40 -5.22 49.42 8.90
CA GLY A 40 -6.29 50.24 8.37
C GLY A 40 -7.64 49.67 8.83
N SER A 41 -8.42 50.51 9.49
CA SER A 41 -9.53 50.17 10.39
C SER A 41 -10.90 50.04 9.73
N ALA A 42 -11.74 49.21 10.39
CA ALA A 42 -13.18 49.37 10.66
C ALA A 42 -14.22 49.11 9.56
N GLY A 43 -15.13 48.18 9.89
CA GLY A 43 -16.41 47.97 9.22
C GLY A 43 -17.21 46.86 9.92
N SER A 44 -17.98 47.23 10.95
CA SER A 44 -18.87 46.36 11.73
C SER A 44 -20.12 45.93 10.96
N ALA A 45 -20.56 44.67 11.11
CA ALA A 45 -21.97 44.29 11.12
C ALA A 45 -22.15 42.96 11.85
N ALA A 46 -23.18 42.89 12.69
CA ALA A 46 -23.41 41.89 13.72
C ALA A 46 -24.42 40.79 13.25
N PRO A 47 -25.04 39.97 14.13
CA PRO A 47 -24.83 38.53 14.18
C PRO A 47 -26.08 37.73 13.79
N TYR A 48 -25.96 36.62 13.03
CA TYR A 48 -27.12 35.77 12.75
C TYR A 48 -26.84 34.26 12.90
N PHE A 49 -27.56 33.71 13.88
CA PHE A 49 -28.10 32.35 14.05
C PHE A 49 -27.17 31.15 14.25
N LYS A 50 -27.13 30.71 15.52
CA LYS A 50 -26.93 29.30 15.90
C LYS A 50 -28.16 28.49 15.46
N GLY A 51 -28.01 27.67 14.42
CA GLY A 51 -28.94 26.60 14.06
C GLY A 51 -28.35 25.24 14.44
N THR A 52 -29.13 24.41 15.13
CA THR A 52 -28.78 23.09 15.64
C THR A 52 -28.61 22.06 14.51
N ALA A 53 -27.36 21.77 14.14
CA ALA A 53 -26.99 20.73 13.17
C ALA A 53 -27.06 19.29 13.75
N LYS A 54 -28.05 19.01 14.62
CA LYS A 54 -28.17 17.71 15.30
C LYS A 54 -29.36 16.87 14.81
N GLU A 55 -30.38 17.47 14.21
CA GLU A 55 -31.64 16.75 13.88
C GLU A 55 -31.75 16.28 12.42
N THR A 56 -30.82 16.62 11.52
CA THR A 56 -30.88 16.15 10.12
C THR A 56 -30.01 14.94 9.81
N LYS A 57 -29.15 14.49 10.75
CA LYS A 57 -28.32 13.28 10.57
C LYS A 57 -29.03 11.98 10.95
N GLU A 58 -29.98 12.01 11.89
CA GLU A 58 -30.65 10.78 12.34
C GLU A 58 -31.69 10.27 11.32
N HIS A 59 -32.30 11.15 10.51
CA HIS A 59 -33.32 10.73 9.54
C HIS A 59 -32.79 10.13 8.23
N HIS A 60 -31.50 10.32 7.90
CA HIS A 60 -30.88 9.66 6.74
C HIS A 60 -30.33 8.25 7.06
N MET A 61 -30.21 7.89 8.34
CA MET A 61 -29.71 6.56 8.74
C MET A 61 -30.80 5.48 8.80
N ASP A 62 -32.08 5.85 8.89
CA ASP A 62 -33.17 4.87 9.09
C ASP A 62 -33.77 4.32 7.79
N VAL A 63 -33.30 4.75 6.62
CA VAL A 63 -33.75 4.21 5.31
C VAL A 63 -32.82 3.09 4.78
N LEU A 64 -31.71 2.79 5.45
CA LEU A 64 -30.71 1.81 4.99
C LEU A 64 -30.74 0.45 5.71
N LYS A 65 -31.81 0.14 6.45
CA LYS A 65 -32.00 -1.18 7.09
C LYS A 65 -32.81 -2.13 6.20
N GLY A 66 -32.31 -2.36 4.99
CA GLY A 66 -32.53 -3.61 4.23
C GLY A 66 -31.54 -4.69 4.69
N PRO A 67 -31.66 -5.97 4.27
CA PRO A 67 -31.15 -7.13 5.01
C PRO A 67 -29.66 -6.97 5.41
N THR A 68 -29.44 -6.78 6.72
CA THR A 68 -28.16 -6.80 7.46
C THR A 68 -26.89 -6.51 6.63
N GLY A 69 -26.64 -5.25 6.28
CA GLY A 69 -25.36 -4.82 5.69
C GLY A 69 -25.43 -3.42 5.07
N LEU A 70 -24.27 -2.84 4.75
CA LEU A 70 -24.13 -1.59 4.00
C LEU A 70 -23.15 -1.82 2.85
N PHE A 71 -23.63 -1.80 1.61
CA PHE A 71 -22.83 -2.20 0.45
C PHE A 71 -22.54 -1.01 -0.48
N PRO A 72 -21.43 -1.04 -1.25
CA PRO A 72 -21.08 -0.02 -2.24
C PRO A 72 -22.23 0.35 -3.17
N TYR A 73 -23.01 -0.63 -3.65
CA TYR A 73 -24.18 -0.38 -4.50
C TYR A 73 -25.21 0.56 -3.85
N ASN A 74 -25.36 0.54 -2.52
CA ASN A 74 -26.34 1.39 -1.82
C ASN A 74 -25.83 2.81 -1.56
N VAL A 75 -24.51 2.99 -1.45
CA VAL A 75 -23.90 4.27 -1.01
C VAL A 75 -23.26 5.05 -2.16
N MET A 76 -22.87 4.36 -3.24
CA MET A 76 -22.36 4.96 -4.47
C MET A 76 -23.53 5.41 -5.35
N THR A 77 -24.26 6.42 -4.86
CA THR A 77 -25.48 6.91 -5.52
C THR A 77 -25.21 7.40 -6.94
N CYS A 78 -26.25 7.37 -7.77
CA CYS A 78 -26.25 7.82 -9.16
C CYS A 78 -27.45 8.75 -9.35
N GLN A 79 -27.29 9.89 -10.05
CA GLN A 79 -28.44 10.72 -10.44
C GLN A 79 -29.40 10.00 -11.41
N GLY A 80 -28.89 9.02 -12.16
CA GLY A 80 -29.68 8.14 -13.03
C GLY A 80 -29.88 6.74 -12.47
N GLU A 81 -30.45 5.85 -13.28
CA GLU A 81 -30.50 4.41 -12.94
C GLU A 81 -29.10 3.83 -13.01
N GLN A 82 -28.58 3.41 -11.84
CA GLN A 82 -27.27 2.80 -11.76
C GLN A 82 -27.26 1.48 -12.52
N THR A 83 -26.38 1.35 -13.52
CA THR A 83 -26.27 0.13 -14.31
C THR A 83 -25.62 -0.97 -13.48
N VAL A 84 -26.26 -2.13 -13.45
CA VAL A 84 -25.70 -3.33 -12.81
C VAL A 84 -24.60 -3.95 -13.68
N SER A 85 -24.60 -3.71 -14.99
CA SER A 85 -23.73 -4.42 -15.94
C SER A 85 -23.33 -3.53 -17.09
N THR A 86 -22.03 -3.36 -17.30
CA THR A 86 -21.47 -2.61 -18.44
C THR A 86 -21.90 -3.29 -19.74
N LYS A 87 -22.59 -2.56 -20.64
CA LYS A 87 -23.09 -3.13 -21.91
C LYS A 87 -22.07 -3.08 -23.04
N SER A 88 -21.23 -2.06 -23.04
CA SER A 88 -20.13 -1.88 -23.97
C SER A 88 -19.04 -1.07 -23.30
N MET A 89 -17.78 -1.43 -23.54
CA MET A 89 -16.64 -0.65 -23.07
C MET A 89 -15.63 -0.51 -24.21
N THR A 90 -15.42 0.72 -24.65
CA THR A 90 -14.38 1.06 -25.61
C THR A 90 -13.09 1.42 -24.90
N SER A 91 -11.99 1.34 -25.64
CA SER A 91 -10.69 1.86 -25.20
C SER A 91 -10.75 3.33 -24.73
N ALA A 92 -11.59 4.17 -25.37
CA ALA A 92 -11.76 5.57 -25.01
C ALA A 92 -12.56 5.77 -23.71
N LYS A 93 -13.65 5.01 -23.51
CA LYS A 93 -14.44 5.08 -22.27
C LYS A 93 -13.60 4.64 -21.06
N TYR A 94 -12.77 3.60 -21.21
CA TYR A 94 -11.80 3.22 -20.17
C TYR A 94 -10.89 4.41 -19.80
N ASP A 95 -10.34 5.12 -20.80
CA ASP A 95 -9.48 6.28 -20.55
C ASP A 95 -10.24 7.43 -19.87
N GLU A 96 -11.51 7.66 -20.22
CA GLU A 96 -12.35 8.65 -19.54
C GLU A 96 -12.49 8.34 -18.04
N VAL A 97 -12.75 7.07 -17.69
CA VAL A 97 -12.84 6.64 -16.28
C VAL A 97 -11.50 6.83 -15.57
N VAL A 98 -10.40 6.36 -16.16
CA VAL A 98 -9.05 6.54 -15.61
C VAL A 98 -8.78 8.02 -15.37
N ASN A 99 -8.99 8.88 -16.37
CA ASN A 99 -8.73 10.31 -16.26
C ASN A 99 -9.53 10.95 -15.12
N LYS A 100 -10.80 10.57 -14.91
CA LYS A 100 -11.59 11.07 -13.78
C LYS A 100 -11.09 10.64 -12.42
N VAL A 101 -10.62 9.39 -12.29
CA VAL A 101 -9.96 8.95 -11.06
C VAL A 101 -8.64 9.72 -10.83
N LEU A 102 -7.88 9.99 -11.90
CA LEU A 102 -6.63 10.75 -11.78
C LEU A 102 -6.85 12.23 -11.48
N GLU A 103 -7.96 12.84 -11.93
CA GLU A 103 -8.36 14.18 -11.51
C GLU A 103 -8.54 14.26 -9.99
N LEU A 104 -9.13 13.23 -9.35
CA LEU A 104 -9.24 13.14 -7.89
C LEU A 104 -7.86 13.01 -7.24
N TYR A 105 -7.03 12.06 -7.70
CA TYR A 105 -5.66 11.90 -7.21
C TYR A 105 -4.86 13.21 -7.24
N ASN A 106 -5.00 13.98 -8.32
CA ASN A 106 -4.26 15.23 -8.50
C ASN A 106 -4.74 16.37 -7.58
N LYS A 107 -5.96 16.30 -7.02
CA LYS A 107 -6.46 17.25 -6.01
C LYS A 107 -5.84 17.03 -4.63
N LEU A 108 -5.30 15.84 -4.36
CA LEU A 108 -4.66 15.53 -3.08
C LEU A 108 -3.37 16.33 -2.90
N ASP A 109 -3.15 16.78 -1.67
CA ASP A 109 -1.90 17.40 -1.23
C ASP A 109 -0.71 16.47 -1.54
N SER A 110 0.32 17.02 -2.17
CA SER A 110 1.55 16.31 -2.52
C SER A 110 2.54 16.16 -1.36
N THR A 111 2.27 16.76 -0.21
CA THR A 111 3.07 16.63 1.00
C THR A 111 3.16 15.16 1.38
N CYS A 112 4.40 14.67 1.52
CA CYS A 112 4.65 13.30 1.92
C CYS A 112 5.76 13.26 2.95
N VAL A 113 5.36 13.21 4.21
CA VAL A 113 6.21 13.09 5.38
C VAL A 113 5.73 11.93 6.24
N ALA A 114 6.58 11.48 7.15
CA ALA A 114 6.37 10.30 7.98
C ALA A 114 4.99 10.21 8.67
N THR A 115 4.38 11.35 9.03
CA THR A 115 3.09 11.44 9.72
C THR A 115 1.92 11.81 8.81
N ASN A 116 2.15 12.20 7.56
CA ASN A 116 1.12 12.69 6.64
C ASN A 116 1.58 12.51 5.19
N CYS A 117 0.88 11.67 4.42
CA CYS A 117 1.12 11.53 2.99
C CYS A 117 -0.19 11.18 2.25
N PRO A 118 -1.05 12.19 1.96
CA PRO A 118 -2.40 11.95 1.45
C PRO A 118 -2.45 11.14 0.16
N ARG A 119 -1.51 11.37 -0.75
CA ARG A 119 -1.41 10.59 -2.01
C ARG A 119 -1.07 9.12 -1.77
N ALA A 120 -0.21 8.79 -0.80
CA ALA A 120 0.08 7.40 -0.46
C ALA A 120 -1.13 6.72 0.18
N GLU A 121 -1.75 7.39 1.17
CA GLU A 121 -2.85 6.85 1.96
C GLU A 121 -4.10 6.63 1.11
N TRP A 122 -4.48 7.64 0.32
CA TRP A 122 -5.62 7.51 -0.58
C TRP A 122 -5.37 6.46 -1.68
N SER A 123 -4.16 6.40 -2.25
CA SER A 123 -3.80 5.36 -3.23
C SER A 123 -3.90 3.96 -2.64
N GLY A 124 -3.38 3.76 -1.42
CA GLY A 124 -3.49 2.50 -0.70
C GLY A 124 -4.95 2.13 -0.42
N CYS A 125 -5.78 3.11 -0.03
CA CYS A 125 -7.21 2.90 0.22
C CYS A 125 -7.96 2.47 -1.05
N VAL A 126 -7.76 3.15 -2.19
CA VAL A 126 -8.40 2.79 -3.47
C VAL A 126 -7.99 1.40 -3.94
N LEU A 127 -6.71 1.04 -3.82
CA LEU A 127 -6.26 -0.32 -4.15
C LEU A 127 -6.81 -1.38 -3.20
N ARG A 128 -6.93 -1.04 -1.92
CA ARG A 128 -7.53 -1.92 -0.92
C ARG A 128 -9.00 -2.20 -1.23
N ILE A 129 -9.77 -1.24 -1.76
CA ILE A 129 -11.15 -1.48 -2.24
C ILE A 129 -11.16 -2.60 -3.28
N ALA A 130 -10.36 -2.48 -4.36
CA ALA A 130 -10.31 -3.51 -5.40
C ALA A 130 -9.84 -4.87 -4.84
N GLY A 131 -8.87 -4.85 -3.93
CA GLY A 131 -8.40 -6.04 -3.23
C GLY A 131 -9.47 -6.73 -2.41
N HIS A 132 -10.18 -5.98 -1.57
CA HIS A 132 -11.21 -6.52 -0.68
C HIS A 132 -12.42 -7.06 -1.45
N ASP A 133 -12.75 -6.45 -2.60
CA ASP A 133 -13.76 -6.97 -3.53
C ASP A 133 -13.33 -8.34 -4.08
N PHE A 134 -12.17 -8.47 -4.72
CA PHE A 134 -11.82 -9.76 -5.34
C PHE A 134 -11.36 -10.88 -4.39
N MET A 135 -10.97 -10.55 -3.15
CA MET A 135 -10.44 -11.53 -2.20
C MET A 135 -11.54 -12.37 -1.54
N ASP A 136 -12.80 -11.97 -1.65
CA ASP A 136 -13.93 -12.72 -1.10
C ASP A 136 -14.34 -13.93 -1.95
N TYR A 137 -13.70 -14.13 -3.12
CA TYR A 137 -14.07 -15.18 -4.07
C TYR A 137 -14.04 -16.57 -3.43
N ASN A 138 -15.13 -17.31 -3.65
CA ASN A 138 -15.30 -18.67 -3.19
C ASN A 138 -15.36 -19.63 -4.41
N PRO A 139 -14.33 -20.46 -4.64
CA PRO A 139 -14.30 -21.36 -5.80
C PRO A 139 -15.25 -22.56 -5.69
N GLN A 140 -15.78 -22.88 -4.50
CA GLN A 140 -16.74 -23.97 -4.33
C GLN A 140 -18.15 -23.56 -4.74
N THR A 141 -18.55 -22.33 -4.43
CA THR A 141 -19.86 -21.77 -4.78
C THR A 141 -19.82 -20.94 -6.06
N HIS A 142 -18.62 -20.56 -6.54
CA HIS A 142 -18.41 -19.60 -7.62
C HIS A 142 -19.10 -18.24 -7.35
N THR A 143 -19.07 -17.80 -6.08
CA THR A 143 -19.59 -16.50 -5.63
C THR A 143 -18.45 -15.59 -5.15
N GLY A 144 -18.74 -14.32 -4.87
CA GLY A 144 -17.72 -13.31 -4.61
C GLY A 144 -16.96 -12.90 -5.87
N GLY A 145 -15.68 -12.53 -5.72
CA GLY A 145 -14.82 -12.02 -6.78
C GLY A 145 -15.06 -10.54 -7.04
N ALA A 146 -14.42 -9.99 -8.08
CA ALA A 146 -14.50 -8.57 -8.42
C ALA A 146 -15.91 -8.18 -8.90
N ASN A 147 -16.89 -8.11 -8.01
CA ASN A 147 -18.30 -7.88 -8.31
C ASN A 147 -18.80 -6.56 -7.70
N GLY A 148 -17.89 -5.74 -7.18
CA GLY A 148 -18.16 -4.45 -6.58
C GLY A 148 -18.85 -4.52 -5.22
N CYS A 149 -18.89 -5.68 -4.57
CA CYS A 149 -19.55 -5.84 -3.28
C CYS A 149 -18.55 -6.01 -2.15
N ILE A 150 -18.74 -5.19 -1.11
CA ILE A 150 -17.96 -5.18 0.11
C ILE A 150 -18.95 -4.86 1.23
N ASP A 151 -19.04 -5.68 2.29
CA ASP A 151 -19.84 -5.28 3.44
C ASP A 151 -19.09 -4.24 4.28
N LEU A 152 -19.49 -2.97 4.17
CA LEU A 152 -18.87 -1.86 4.89
C LEU A 152 -19.16 -1.88 6.40
N THR A 153 -20.03 -2.78 6.87
CA THR A 153 -20.28 -3.01 8.29
C THR A 153 -19.34 -4.06 8.90
N ASP A 154 -18.63 -4.83 8.08
CA ASP A 154 -17.59 -5.75 8.54
C ASP A 154 -16.37 -4.96 9.05
N PRO A 155 -15.89 -5.19 10.29
CA PRO A 155 -14.69 -4.56 10.83
C PRO A 155 -13.44 -4.69 9.94
N ASP A 156 -13.30 -5.78 9.17
CA ASP A 156 -12.16 -5.96 8.26
C ASP A 156 -12.17 -4.97 7.09
N ASN A 157 -13.32 -4.34 6.82
CA ASN A 157 -13.50 -3.28 5.82
C ASN A 157 -13.42 -1.86 6.39
N GLY A 158 -13.04 -1.71 7.67
CA GLY A 158 -12.87 -0.42 8.34
C GLY A 158 -11.98 0.55 7.55
N GLY A 159 -12.40 1.82 7.47
CA GLY A 159 -11.71 2.89 6.74
C GLY A 159 -12.01 2.97 5.23
N LEU A 160 -12.54 1.92 4.59
CA LEU A 160 -12.79 1.95 3.14
C LEU A 160 -13.85 2.99 2.72
N ALA A 161 -14.81 3.28 3.60
CA ALA A 161 -15.84 4.29 3.36
C ALA A 161 -15.26 5.69 3.05
N GLU A 162 -14.08 6.01 3.56
CA GLU A 162 -13.44 7.32 3.42
C GLU A 162 -13.05 7.61 1.98
N CYS A 163 -12.32 6.69 1.34
CA CYS A 163 -11.96 6.83 -0.06
C CYS A 163 -13.04 6.31 -1.04
N LEU A 164 -13.97 5.46 -0.58
CA LEU A 164 -15.05 4.92 -1.41
C LEU A 164 -16.12 5.97 -1.72
N TYR A 165 -16.78 6.55 -0.70
CA TYR A 165 -17.95 7.42 -0.92
C TYR A 165 -18.11 8.63 0.02
N THR A 166 -17.48 8.64 1.20
CA THR A 166 -17.71 9.75 2.16
C THR A 166 -16.77 10.92 1.97
N GLY A 167 -15.54 10.69 1.49
CA GLY A 167 -14.49 11.68 1.41
C GLY A 167 -14.03 12.21 2.78
N ALA A 168 -14.32 11.51 3.87
CA ALA A 168 -14.10 12.04 5.22
C ALA A 168 -12.63 12.33 5.55
N GLU A 169 -11.69 11.59 4.96
CA GLU A 169 -10.26 11.74 5.24
C GLU A 169 -9.62 12.93 4.50
N PHE A 170 -9.88 13.07 3.20
CA PHE A 170 -9.19 14.04 2.33
C PHE A 170 -10.13 14.93 1.51
N GLY A 171 -11.43 14.90 1.79
CA GLY A 171 -12.46 15.68 1.08
C GLY A 171 -12.78 15.17 -0.32
N ILE A 172 -12.29 13.98 -0.71
CA ILE A 172 -12.54 13.35 -2.01
C ILE A 172 -12.79 11.86 -1.86
N SER A 173 -13.62 11.29 -2.73
CA SER A 173 -13.85 9.85 -2.81
C SER A 173 -14.03 9.40 -4.26
N ILE A 174 -13.84 8.11 -4.55
CA ILE A 174 -14.03 7.60 -5.92
C ILE A 174 -15.50 7.66 -6.38
N ALA A 175 -16.46 7.85 -5.48
CA ALA A 175 -17.85 8.18 -5.83
C ALA A 175 -17.95 9.44 -6.69
N ASP A 176 -17.12 10.45 -6.43
CA ASP A 176 -17.09 11.70 -7.20
C ASP A 176 -16.73 11.48 -8.67
N ALA A 177 -15.96 10.43 -8.97
CA ALA A 177 -15.66 10.00 -10.33
C ALA A 177 -16.72 9.04 -10.88
N TYR A 178 -17.24 8.13 -10.05
CA TYR A 178 -18.23 7.13 -10.47
C TYR A 178 -19.54 7.75 -10.96
N GLU A 179 -19.99 8.85 -10.35
CA GLU A 179 -21.22 9.57 -10.72
C GLU A 179 -21.28 9.89 -12.23
N PHE A 180 -20.15 10.16 -12.88
CA PHE A 180 -20.10 10.46 -14.32
C PHE A 180 -20.35 9.25 -15.22
N PHE A 181 -20.25 8.03 -14.69
CA PHE A 181 -20.27 6.79 -15.45
C PHE A 181 -21.30 5.78 -14.92
N CYS A 182 -21.97 6.06 -13.81
CA CYS A 182 -22.80 5.11 -13.08
C CYS A 182 -23.99 4.56 -13.86
N THR A 183 -24.41 5.22 -14.96
CA THR A 183 -25.46 4.74 -15.87
C THR A 183 -24.93 3.87 -17.02
N GLU A 184 -23.61 3.87 -17.28
CA GLU A 184 -22.98 3.20 -18.43
C GLU A 184 -21.98 2.10 -18.03
N VAL A 185 -21.26 2.29 -16.92
CA VAL A 185 -20.22 1.41 -16.38
C VAL A 185 -20.69 0.85 -15.04
N SER A 186 -20.69 -0.47 -14.91
CA SER A 186 -21.04 -1.12 -13.65
C SER A 186 -20.05 -0.73 -12.55
N LEU A 187 -20.51 -0.67 -11.30
CA LEU A 187 -19.65 -0.33 -10.17
C LEU A 187 -18.48 -1.31 -10.04
N ALA A 188 -18.73 -2.59 -10.31
CA ALA A 188 -17.71 -3.64 -10.35
C ALA A 188 -16.59 -3.36 -11.37
N ASP A 189 -16.94 -3.00 -12.61
CA ASP A 189 -15.93 -2.64 -13.61
C ASP A 189 -15.21 -1.32 -13.24
N PHE A 190 -15.94 -0.34 -12.69
CA PHE A 190 -15.37 0.93 -12.24
C PHE A 190 -14.32 0.74 -11.13
N ILE A 191 -14.59 -0.08 -10.11
CA ILE A 191 -13.66 -0.35 -9.01
C ILE A 191 -12.35 -0.96 -9.54
N VAL A 192 -12.43 -1.90 -10.48
CA VAL A 192 -11.24 -2.47 -11.11
C VAL A 192 -10.45 -1.42 -11.89
N ILE A 193 -11.13 -0.56 -12.66
CA ILE A 193 -10.46 0.54 -13.40
C ILE A 193 -9.82 1.54 -12.44
N ALA A 194 -10.49 1.90 -11.35
CA ALA A 194 -9.95 2.80 -10.34
C ALA A 194 -8.66 2.25 -9.73
N GLY A 195 -8.63 0.97 -9.38
CA GLY A 195 -7.39 0.32 -8.92
C GLY A 195 -6.29 0.35 -9.97
N GLN A 196 -6.60 0.03 -11.24
CA GLN A 196 -5.62 0.09 -12.32
C GLN A 196 -5.07 1.51 -12.54
N ALA A 197 -5.92 2.52 -12.50
CA ALA A 197 -5.55 3.92 -12.62
C ALA A 197 -4.52 4.33 -11.55
N ILE A 198 -4.73 3.92 -10.29
CA ILE A 198 -3.81 4.23 -9.20
C ILE A 198 -2.47 3.49 -9.35
N ILE A 199 -2.49 2.21 -9.73
CA ILE A 199 -1.23 1.47 -10.01
C ILE A 199 -0.45 2.16 -11.12
N GLU A 200 -1.09 2.47 -12.25
CA GLU A 200 -0.41 3.11 -13.38
C GLU A 200 0.09 4.50 -13.02
N LYS A 201 -0.69 5.32 -12.29
CA LYS A 201 -0.27 6.66 -11.88
C LYS A 201 0.90 6.64 -10.90
N THR A 202 0.83 5.80 -9.87
CA THR A 202 1.91 5.67 -8.89
C THR A 202 3.14 4.98 -9.48
N ARG A 203 2.98 4.17 -10.53
CA ARG A 203 4.10 3.71 -11.38
C ARG A 203 4.68 4.84 -12.22
N GLN A 204 3.84 5.67 -12.84
CA GLN A 204 4.32 6.80 -13.63
C GLN A 204 5.19 7.73 -12.78
N ASN A 205 4.82 7.97 -11.51
CA ASN A 205 5.67 8.72 -10.58
C ASN A 205 7.06 8.07 -10.37
N VAL A 206 7.17 6.73 -10.42
CA VAL A 206 8.47 6.03 -10.41
C VAL A 206 9.25 6.32 -11.69
N LEU A 207 8.59 6.31 -12.85
CA LEU A 207 9.21 6.60 -14.14
C LEU A 207 9.65 8.06 -14.24
N ASP A 208 8.91 8.99 -13.65
CA ASP A 208 9.27 10.41 -13.59
C ASP A 208 10.57 10.63 -12.78
N ILE A 209 10.79 9.82 -11.73
CA ILE A 209 12.02 9.83 -10.92
C ILE A 209 13.15 9.06 -11.63
N ASN A 210 12.83 7.91 -12.22
CA ASN A 210 13.78 7.03 -12.91
C ASN A 210 13.20 6.54 -14.24
N PRO A 211 13.47 7.25 -15.35
CA PRO A 211 12.95 6.88 -16.67
C PRO A 211 13.41 5.53 -17.21
N LYS A 212 14.40 4.88 -16.56
CA LYS A 212 14.90 3.55 -16.93
C LYS A 212 14.18 2.41 -16.17
N ALA A 213 13.32 2.73 -15.21
CA ALA A 213 12.54 1.72 -14.51
C ALA A 213 11.55 1.05 -15.50
N PRO A 214 11.20 -0.23 -15.31
CA PRO A 214 10.25 -0.91 -16.20
C PRO A 214 8.85 -0.27 -16.11
N SER A 215 8.15 -0.07 -17.22
CA SER A 215 6.76 0.40 -17.17
C SER A 215 5.79 -0.75 -16.88
N ILE A 216 4.57 -0.41 -16.48
CA ILE A 216 3.42 -1.32 -16.48
C ILE A 216 2.23 -0.60 -17.12
N THR A 217 1.50 -1.32 -17.96
CA THR A 217 0.18 -0.94 -18.46
C THR A 217 -0.76 -2.09 -18.10
N LEU A 218 -1.94 -1.76 -17.60
CA LEU A 218 -3.00 -2.65 -17.18
C LEU A 218 -4.21 -2.55 -18.11
N LYS A 219 -4.35 -1.44 -18.85
CA LYS A 219 -5.38 -1.28 -19.88
C LYS A 219 -5.44 -2.45 -20.88
N ASP A 220 -4.29 -2.97 -21.30
CA ASP A 220 -4.19 -4.08 -22.27
C ASP A 220 -4.70 -5.42 -21.72
N ILE A 221 -4.78 -5.56 -20.40
CA ILE A 221 -5.27 -6.76 -19.71
C ILE A 221 -6.62 -6.54 -19.03
N PHE A 222 -7.16 -5.32 -19.08
CA PHE A 222 -8.51 -5.05 -18.58
C PHE A 222 -9.55 -5.75 -19.44
N LYS A 223 -10.48 -6.41 -18.75
CA LYS A 223 -11.69 -6.96 -19.34
C LYS A 223 -12.89 -6.41 -18.62
N TRP A 224 -13.99 -6.17 -19.34
CA TRP A 224 -15.25 -5.62 -18.82
C TRP A 224 -16.37 -6.65 -18.87
N GLY A 225 -17.50 -6.34 -18.23
CA GLY A 225 -18.71 -7.16 -18.22
C GLY A 225 -19.02 -7.78 -16.86
N ARG A 226 -18.49 -7.20 -15.78
CA ARG A 226 -18.82 -7.60 -14.41
C ARG A 226 -20.22 -7.12 -14.06
N ASP A 227 -21.05 -8.04 -13.58
CA ASP A 227 -22.32 -7.69 -12.95
C ASP A 227 -22.05 -7.23 -11.51
N THR A 228 -22.58 -6.07 -11.13
CA THR A 228 -22.45 -5.52 -9.77
C THR A 228 -23.37 -6.27 -8.83
N ALA A 229 -22.82 -6.88 -7.78
CA ALA A 229 -23.61 -7.45 -6.71
C ALA A 229 -24.13 -6.35 -5.79
N THR A 230 -25.41 -6.42 -5.43
CA THR A 230 -26.07 -5.43 -4.56
C THR A 230 -25.94 -5.76 -3.08
N THR A 231 -25.63 -7.02 -2.75
CA THR A 231 -25.38 -7.56 -1.40
C THR A 231 -24.43 -8.76 -1.50
N CYS A 232 -23.62 -8.99 -0.46
CA CYS A 232 -22.68 -10.12 -0.37
C CYS A 232 -22.51 -10.58 1.09
N PRO A 233 -23.58 -11.12 1.72
CA PRO A 233 -23.51 -11.57 3.11
C PRO A 233 -22.48 -12.70 3.35
N GLU A 234 -22.11 -13.44 2.31
CA GLU A 234 -21.10 -14.51 2.35
C GLU A 234 -19.65 -14.01 2.39
N SER A 235 -19.41 -12.69 2.24
CA SER A 235 -18.06 -12.11 2.22
C SER A 235 -17.37 -12.11 3.59
N HIS A 236 -18.13 -12.24 4.69
CA HIS A 236 -17.60 -12.20 6.05
C HIS A 236 -16.59 -13.34 6.32
N GLY A 237 -15.41 -12.97 6.80
CA GLY A 237 -14.35 -13.92 7.12
C GLY A 237 -13.62 -14.53 5.90
N SER A 238 -13.91 -14.04 4.69
CA SER A 238 -13.21 -14.47 3.47
C SER A 238 -11.85 -13.79 3.29
N LEU A 239 -11.65 -12.64 3.92
CA LEU A 239 -10.40 -11.87 3.88
C LEU A 239 -9.29 -12.55 4.71
N PRO A 240 -8.01 -12.34 4.33
CA PRO A 240 -6.89 -12.95 5.04
C PRO A 240 -6.70 -12.29 6.42
N ASN A 241 -6.70 -13.10 7.48
CA ASN A 241 -6.39 -12.64 8.83
C ASN A 241 -4.87 -12.58 9.04
N PRO A 242 -4.29 -11.39 9.34
CA PRO A 242 -2.85 -11.27 9.54
C PRO A 242 -2.30 -12.06 10.73
N GLU A 243 -3.13 -12.46 11.69
CA GLU A 243 -2.72 -13.29 12.83
C GLU A 243 -2.49 -14.76 12.43
N GLU A 244 -2.98 -15.20 11.27
CA GLU A 244 -2.85 -16.59 10.76
C GLU A 244 -1.67 -16.77 9.78
N SER A 245 -0.84 -15.73 9.61
CA SER A 245 0.41 -15.78 8.86
C SER A 245 0.22 -16.37 7.44
N CYS A 246 1.12 -17.25 7.00
CA CYS A 246 1.09 -17.83 5.66
C CYS A 246 -0.03 -18.87 5.48
N GLY A 247 -0.67 -19.33 6.57
CA GLY A 247 -1.85 -20.18 6.49
C GLY A 247 -3.00 -19.47 5.76
N ASP A 248 -3.23 -18.21 6.08
CA ASP A 248 -4.27 -17.41 5.42
C ASP A 248 -3.84 -16.88 4.05
N VAL A 249 -2.55 -16.64 3.82
CA VAL A 249 -2.05 -16.39 2.45
C VAL A 249 -2.33 -17.60 1.55
N GLU A 250 -2.07 -18.82 2.03
CA GLU A 250 -2.36 -20.04 1.28
C GLU A 250 -3.86 -20.25 1.09
N LYS A 251 -4.67 -20.03 2.12
CA LYS A 251 -6.13 -20.17 2.06
C LYS A 251 -6.73 -19.22 1.01
N VAL A 252 -6.49 -17.92 1.16
CA VAL A 252 -7.18 -16.91 0.34
C VAL A 252 -6.56 -16.82 -1.05
N PHE A 253 -5.26 -16.55 -1.14
CA PHE A 253 -4.64 -16.26 -2.43
C PHE A 253 -4.40 -17.54 -3.25
N VAL A 254 -3.90 -18.60 -2.61
CA VAL A 254 -3.49 -19.81 -3.35
C VAL A 254 -4.69 -20.72 -3.62
N LYS A 255 -5.46 -21.06 -2.60
CA LYS A 255 -6.57 -22.02 -2.72
C LYS A 255 -7.84 -21.38 -3.25
N ASN A 256 -8.29 -20.27 -2.67
CA ASN A 256 -9.55 -19.66 -3.07
C ASN A 256 -9.43 -18.93 -4.42
N MET A 257 -8.45 -18.03 -4.55
CA MET A 257 -8.25 -17.28 -5.79
C MET A 257 -7.49 -18.03 -6.88
N GLY A 258 -6.94 -19.22 -6.59
CA GLY A 258 -6.21 -20.04 -7.57
C GLY A 258 -4.84 -19.50 -8.00
N LEU A 259 -4.23 -18.63 -7.19
CA LEU A 259 -2.88 -18.10 -7.48
C LEU A 259 -1.80 -19.12 -7.13
N THR A 260 -0.66 -19.09 -7.82
CA THR A 260 0.55 -19.75 -7.32
C THR A 260 1.16 -18.93 -6.18
N TRP A 261 2.00 -19.52 -5.33
CA TRP A 261 2.77 -18.76 -4.33
C TRP A 261 3.53 -17.57 -4.92
N ARG A 262 4.08 -17.73 -6.13
CA ARG A 262 4.74 -16.65 -6.86
C ARG A 262 3.79 -15.51 -7.20
N ARG A 263 2.57 -15.81 -7.64
CA ARG A 263 1.53 -14.81 -7.96
C ARG A 263 0.92 -14.17 -6.72
N ALA A 264 0.69 -14.95 -5.65
CA ALA A 264 0.27 -14.43 -4.35
C ALA A 264 1.31 -13.45 -3.79
N THR A 265 2.59 -13.85 -3.81
CA THR A 265 3.72 -12.98 -3.40
C THR A 265 3.78 -11.71 -4.25
N ALA A 266 3.58 -11.82 -5.56
CA ALA A 266 3.57 -10.66 -6.44
C ALA A 266 2.43 -9.69 -6.11
N LEU A 267 1.22 -10.22 -5.86
CA LEU A 267 0.03 -9.44 -5.53
C LEU A 267 0.17 -8.75 -4.16
N MET A 268 0.75 -9.42 -3.16
CA MET A 268 1.10 -8.82 -1.86
C MET A 268 2.01 -7.59 -1.98
N GLY A 269 2.75 -7.45 -3.08
CA GLY A 269 3.58 -6.28 -3.36
C GLY A 269 2.83 -4.94 -3.42
N VAL A 270 1.49 -4.93 -3.50
CA VAL A 270 0.69 -3.70 -3.36
C VAL A 270 0.91 -2.99 -2.02
N HIS A 271 1.34 -3.72 -0.98
CA HIS A 271 1.76 -3.15 0.30
C HIS A 271 2.98 -2.22 0.18
N THR A 272 3.56 -2.04 -1.01
CA THR A 272 4.45 -0.91 -1.25
C THR A 272 3.73 0.44 -1.15
N LEU A 273 2.39 0.50 -1.26
CA LEU A 273 1.59 1.72 -1.19
C LEU A 273 0.80 1.84 0.11
N GLY A 274 0.75 3.05 0.67
CA GLY A 274 -0.06 3.38 1.84
C GLY A 274 0.51 2.86 3.18
N ARG A 275 -0.37 2.78 4.19
CA ARG A 275 -0.09 2.32 5.56
C ARG A 275 -1.30 1.70 6.25
N CYS A 276 -1.06 1.06 7.38
CA CYS A 276 -2.08 0.73 8.36
C CYS A 276 -2.38 1.92 9.29
N ARG A 277 -3.62 2.01 9.77
CA ARG A 277 -4.04 2.93 10.83
C ARG A 277 -4.84 2.19 11.88
N ILE A 278 -4.63 2.55 13.14
CA ILE A 278 -5.21 1.84 14.29
C ILE A 278 -6.73 1.89 14.23
N GLU A 279 -7.31 3.04 13.90
CA GLU A 279 -8.74 3.27 13.76
C GLU A 279 -9.40 2.42 12.67
N ASN A 280 -8.62 1.95 11.67
CA ASN A 280 -9.14 1.22 10.52
C ASN A 280 -8.98 -0.31 10.69
N SER A 281 -7.79 -0.79 11.08
CA SER A 281 -7.49 -2.23 11.13
C SER A 281 -7.00 -2.72 12.50
N GLY A 282 -6.72 -1.80 13.43
CA GLY A 282 -6.06 -2.09 14.71
C GLY A 282 -4.54 -2.28 14.61
N TYR A 283 -3.96 -2.18 13.42
CA TYR A 283 -2.50 -2.18 13.18
C TYR A 283 -2.02 -0.76 12.89
N ASP A 284 -0.73 -0.49 13.09
CA ASP A 284 -0.17 0.86 12.93
C ASP A 284 1.10 0.86 12.10
N GLY A 285 1.19 1.77 11.12
CA GLY A 285 2.43 2.11 10.44
C GLY A 285 2.50 1.76 8.96
N TRP A 286 3.62 2.16 8.35
CA TRP A 286 3.90 1.98 6.92
C TRP A 286 4.65 0.67 6.67
N TRP A 287 4.29 -0.05 5.59
CA TRP A 287 5.07 -1.22 5.14
C TRP A 287 6.48 -0.84 4.65
N SER A 288 6.64 0.40 4.19
CA SER A 288 7.88 0.94 3.65
C SER A 288 8.21 2.30 4.26
N ASN A 289 9.36 2.86 3.90
CA ASN A 289 9.62 4.27 4.21
C ASN A 289 8.64 5.15 3.43
N VAL A 290 8.25 6.27 4.01
CA VAL A 290 7.17 7.11 3.50
C VAL A 290 7.36 7.59 2.06
N TRP A 291 8.62 7.82 1.64
CA TRP A 291 8.92 8.21 0.26
C TRP A 291 8.53 7.13 -0.76
N ASN A 292 8.73 5.85 -0.41
CA ASN A 292 8.35 4.74 -1.26
C ASN A 292 6.86 4.38 -1.14
N SER A 293 6.20 4.74 -0.03
CA SER A 293 4.78 4.45 0.21
C SER A 293 3.79 5.12 -0.76
N GLN A 294 4.25 6.01 -1.65
CA GLN A 294 3.46 6.63 -2.73
C GLN A 294 3.87 6.13 -4.13
N LEU A 295 4.78 5.17 -4.20
CA LEU A 295 5.40 4.70 -5.43
C LEU A 295 5.13 3.21 -5.64
N PHE A 296 4.53 2.84 -6.77
CA PHE A 296 4.33 1.43 -7.10
C PHE A 296 5.64 0.81 -7.58
N ASN A 297 6.50 0.49 -6.62
CA ASN A 297 7.84 -0.06 -6.82
C ASN A 297 8.10 -1.27 -5.93
N ASN A 298 9.25 -1.93 -6.12
CA ASN A 298 9.58 -3.16 -5.40
C ASN A 298 10.09 -2.95 -3.95
N ASN A 299 9.95 -1.75 -3.36
CA ASN A 299 10.51 -1.45 -2.05
C ASN A 299 9.90 -2.29 -0.91
N TYR A 300 8.66 -2.76 -1.05
CA TYR A 300 8.08 -3.76 -0.13
C TYR A 300 9.01 -4.96 0.09
N TYR A 301 9.48 -5.61 -0.99
CA TYR A 301 10.39 -6.76 -0.88
C TYR A 301 11.77 -6.37 -0.36
N ILE A 302 12.25 -5.18 -0.72
CA ILE A 302 13.52 -4.65 -0.22
C ILE A 302 13.41 -4.35 1.28
N ALA A 303 12.28 -3.86 1.77
CA ALA A 303 12.05 -3.64 3.19
C ALA A 303 12.06 -4.94 3.99
N ILE A 304 11.45 -6.01 3.45
CA ILE A 304 11.52 -7.36 4.04
C ILE A 304 12.97 -7.83 4.18
N ALA A 305 13.79 -7.59 3.15
CA ALA A 305 15.15 -8.13 3.08
C ALA A 305 16.26 -7.25 3.68
N ALA A 306 16.11 -5.93 3.64
CA ALA A 306 17.18 -4.97 3.97
C ALA A 306 17.07 -4.38 5.38
N LYS A 307 16.15 -4.90 6.20
CA LYS A 307 15.85 -4.40 7.54
C LYS A 307 15.73 -5.56 8.53
N GLY A 308 15.91 -5.26 9.81
CA GLY A 308 15.61 -6.18 10.91
C GLY A 308 14.26 -5.87 11.52
N TRP A 309 13.49 -6.91 11.79
CA TRP A 309 12.13 -6.82 12.29
C TRP A 309 11.99 -7.52 13.64
N VAL A 310 11.42 -6.83 14.62
CA VAL A 310 11.16 -7.33 15.97
C VAL A 310 9.67 -7.28 16.27
N THR A 311 9.21 -8.12 17.19
CA THR A 311 7.78 -8.23 17.50
C THR A 311 7.26 -7.02 18.27
N GLN A 312 6.14 -6.46 17.83
CA GLN A 312 5.30 -5.56 18.61
C GLN A 312 3.98 -6.28 18.92
N LEU A 313 3.81 -6.67 20.18
CA LEU A 313 2.60 -7.35 20.65
C LEU A 313 1.57 -6.33 21.14
N ALA A 314 0.30 -6.73 21.09
CA ALA A 314 -0.81 -5.97 21.61
C ALA A 314 -0.84 -4.50 21.16
N VAL A 315 -0.86 -4.28 19.84
CA VAL A 315 -0.84 -2.94 19.22
C VAL A 315 -1.95 -2.07 19.80
N ASN A 316 -1.59 -0.88 20.29
CA ASN A 316 -2.49 0.03 21.02
C ASN A 316 -3.30 -0.65 22.14
N GLY A 317 -2.69 -1.60 22.85
CA GLY A 317 -3.34 -2.36 23.93
C GLY A 317 -4.29 -3.46 23.46
N ASN A 318 -4.41 -3.73 22.15
CA ASN A 318 -5.28 -4.77 21.62
C ASN A 318 -4.54 -6.13 21.49
N PRO A 319 -4.77 -7.11 22.38
CA PRO A 319 -4.02 -8.38 22.37
C PRO A 319 -4.27 -9.27 21.14
N LYS A 320 -5.25 -8.92 20.31
CA LYS A 320 -5.57 -9.61 19.05
C LYS A 320 -4.85 -9.02 17.84
N LYS A 321 -4.01 -8.00 18.03
CA LYS A 321 -3.28 -7.31 16.96
C LYS A 321 -1.79 -7.32 17.31
N ASN A 322 -1.03 -8.13 16.58
CA ASN A 322 0.40 -8.32 16.76
C ASN A 322 1.09 -8.11 15.42
N GLN A 323 2.12 -7.28 15.41
CA GLN A 323 2.84 -6.90 14.19
C GLN A 323 4.35 -6.98 14.40
N TRP A 324 5.08 -6.68 13.33
CA TRP A 324 6.52 -6.54 13.35
C TRP A 324 6.87 -5.08 13.13
N VAL A 325 7.88 -4.57 13.84
CA VAL A 325 8.39 -3.21 13.70
C VAL A 325 9.90 -3.27 13.51
N LEU A 326 10.50 -2.16 13.09
CA LEU A 326 11.94 -2.08 12.92
C LEU A 326 12.70 -2.36 14.22
N GLY A 327 13.73 -3.19 14.15
CA GLY A 327 14.64 -3.44 15.27
C GLY A 327 15.48 -2.21 15.61
N ASP A 328 15.91 -1.43 14.61
CA ASP A 328 16.69 -0.19 14.77
C ASP A 328 15.83 1.03 15.17
N TYR A 329 14.58 0.82 15.58
CA TYR A 329 13.60 1.88 15.87
C TYR A 329 14.16 2.95 16.82
N GLU A 330 14.86 2.57 17.89
CA GLU A 330 15.36 3.53 18.88
C GLU A 330 16.44 4.48 18.34
N LYS A 331 17.20 4.03 17.34
CA LYS A 331 18.35 4.73 16.76
C LYS A 331 18.00 5.54 15.50
N ASN A 332 16.82 5.33 14.93
CA ASN A 332 16.42 5.89 13.65
C ASN A 332 15.25 6.88 13.80
N ARG A 333 15.56 8.19 13.85
CA ARG A 333 14.56 9.27 14.10
C ARG A 333 13.45 9.33 13.03
N GLU A 334 13.76 8.99 11.79
CA GLU A 334 12.78 8.92 10.70
C GLU A 334 11.88 7.68 10.87
N ALA A 335 12.46 6.53 11.26
CA ALA A 335 11.69 5.34 11.64
C ALA A 335 10.78 5.57 12.85
N LYS A 336 11.22 6.36 13.86
CA LYS A 336 10.39 6.75 15.00
C LYS A 336 9.15 7.54 14.59
N ARG A 337 9.31 8.48 13.66
CA ARG A 337 8.21 9.33 13.19
C ARG A 337 7.29 8.62 12.22
N GLY A 338 7.82 7.72 11.40
CA GLY A 338 7.05 6.97 10.41
C GLY A 338 6.30 5.82 11.04
N HIS A 339 6.93 5.10 11.96
CA HIS A 339 6.51 3.77 12.41
C HIS A 339 6.41 2.82 11.22
N GLN A 340 7.52 2.15 10.90
CA GLN A 340 7.51 1.12 9.86
C GLN A 340 7.16 -0.23 10.45
N MET A 341 6.31 -0.95 9.75
CA MET A 341 5.71 -2.19 10.23
C MET A 341 5.61 -3.25 9.13
N MET A 342 5.43 -4.50 9.54
CA MET A 342 4.97 -5.58 8.68
C MET A 342 3.98 -6.46 9.45
N LEU A 343 3.04 -7.06 8.73
CA LEU A 343 2.15 -8.08 9.27
C LEU A 343 2.82 -9.46 9.26
N ASN A 344 2.25 -10.44 9.98
CA ASN A 344 2.78 -11.81 9.92
C ASN A 344 2.64 -12.40 8.51
N THR A 345 1.55 -12.08 7.80
CA THR A 345 1.30 -12.46 6.40
C THR A 345 2.36 -11.89 5.44
N ASP A 346 2.94 -10.72 5.75
CA ASP A 346 4.01 -10.12 4.95
C ASP A 346 5.34 -10.86 5.19
N LEU A 347 5.76 -10.98 6.46
CA LEU A 347 7.08 -11.51 6.79
C LEU A 347 7.17 -13.04 6.70
N CYS A 348 6.06 -13.79 6.81
CA CYS A 348 6.09 -15.25 6.65
C CYS A 348 6.49 -15.68 5.23
N LEU A 349 6.39 -14.78 4.24
CA LEU A 349 6.88 -15.02 2.88
C LEU A 349 8.38 -15.30 2.89
N ALA A 350 9.15 -14.59 3.72
CA ALA A 350 10.60 -14.72 3.80
C ALA A 350 11.09 -15.52 5.01
N PHE A 351 10.43 -15.38 6.16
CA PHE A 351 10.93 -15.85 7.46
C PHE A 351 10.08 -16.97 8.07
N SER A 352 10.61 -17.64 9.09
CA SER A 352 9.95 -18.76 9.79
C SER A 352 10.38 -18.78 11.26
N ASN A 353 9.47 -19.10 12.18
CA ASN A 353 9.78 -19.11 13.60
C ASN A 353 10.83 -20.18 13.99
N ASP A 354 10.90 -21.31 13.27
CA ASP A 354 11.67 -22.50 13.68
C ASP A 354 13.03 -22.69 12.97
N ASN A 355 13.46 -21.73 12.15
CA ASN A 355 14.67 -21.82 11.30
C ASN A 355 14.68 -22.99 10.28
N LYS A 356 13.61 -23.77 10.21
CA LYS A 356 13.48 -24.94 9.33
C LYS A 356 12.42 -24.73 8.25
N GLY A 357 11.61 -23.67 8.36
CA GLY A 357 10.50 -23.40 7.44
C GLY A 357 9.30 -24.32 7.69
N LYS A 358 9.20 -24.96 8.87
CA LYS A 358 8.05 -25.81 9.22
C LYS A 358 7.02 -25.09 10.07
N VAL A 359 7.42 -24.02 10.74
CA VAL A 359 6.53 -23.16 11.52
C VAL A 359 6.56 -21.78 10.90
N ASP A 360 5.40 -21.34 10.40
CA ASP A 360 5.26 -20.03 9.79
C ASP A 360 5.63 -18.93 10.81
N LEU A 361 6.16 -17.81 10.31
CA LEU A 361 6.49 -16.69 11.17
C LEU A 361 5.22 -16.09 11.80
N ASN A 362 5.23 -15.87 13.11
CA ASN A 362 4.13 -15.24 13.81
C ASN A 362 4.66 -14.46 15.02
N ALA A 363 4.33 -13.17 15.12
CA ALA A 363 4.85 -12.28 16.16
C ALA A 363 4.49 -12.76 17.56
N LYS A 364 3.27 -13.25 17.76
CA LYS A 364 2.77 -13.69 19.06
C LYS A 364 3.52 -14.91 19.61
N THR A 365 3.92 -15.84 18.74
CA THR A 365 4.59 -17.09 19.13
C THR A 365 6.09 -17.10 18.87
N ALA A 366 6.63 -16.09 18.19
CA ALA A 366 8.05 -15.97 17.84
C ALA A 366 8.99 -16.26 19.02
N VAL A 367 8.64 -15.72 20.19
CA VAL A 367 9.44 -15.84 21.41
C VAL A 367 9.58 -17.29 21.88
N ASP A 368 8.53 -18.09 21.73
CA ASP A 368 8.46 -19.50 22.15
C ASP A 368 9.39 -20.39 21.31
N TYR A 369 9.67 -19.98 20.07
CA TYR A 369 10.63 -20.64 19.17
C TYR A 369 12.04 -20.05 19.27
N GLY A 370 12.27 -19.13 20.21
CA GLY A 370 13.54 -18.43 20.36
C GLY A 370 13.79 -17.35 19.31
N CYS A 371 12.88 -17.14 18.35
CA CYS A 371 12.95 -16.13 17.29
C CYS A 371 12.80 -14.73 17.91
N ARG A 372 13.89 -13.95 17.88
CA ARG A 372 13.96 -12.59 18.45
C ARG A 372 14.01 -11.49 17.40
N CYS A 373 14.53 -11.79 16.22
CA CYS A 373 14.64 -10.83 15.13
C CYS A 373 14.51 -11.54 13.78
N ALA A 374 13.62 -11.07 12.93
CA ALA A 374 13.52 -11.47 11.53
C ALA A 374 14.40 -10.53 10.70
N TRP A 375 15.56 -11.02 10.30
CA TRP A 375 16.55 -10.27 9.52
C TRP A 375 17.39 -11.23 8.67
N MET A 376 18.16 -10.69 7.74
CA MET A 376 19.07 -11.47 6.89
C MET A 376 20.44 -10.84 6.77
N GLY A 377 21.45 -11.60 6.34
CA GLY A 377 22.78 -11.07 6.09
C GLY A 377 22.81 -10.18 4.83
N PRO A 378 23.65 -9.13 4.79
CA PRO A 378 23.71 -8.16 3.71
C PRO A 378 24.19 -8.74 2.38
N LEU A 379 24.89 -9.89 2.38
CA LEU A 379 25.44 -10.52 1.17
C LEU A 379 24.36 -11.01 0.21
N GLU A 380 23.25 -11.54 0.72
CA GLU A 380 22.22 -12.20 -0.09
C GLU A 380 21.37 -11.22 -0.93
N ALA A 381 21.33 -9.95 -0.53
CA ALA A 381 20.52 -8.90 -1.15
C ALA A 381 21.35 -7.67 -1.57
N LYS A 382 22.68 -7.77 -1.58
CA LYS A 382 23.62 -6.65 -1.77
C LYS A 382 23.25 -5.73 -2.93
N ASP A 383 23.09 -6.30 -4.12
CA ASP A 383 22.81 -5.50 -5.31
C ASP A 383 21.44 -4.81 -5.24
N ALA A 384 20.46 -5.44 -4.61
CA ALA A 384 19.10 -4.92 -4.48
C ALA A 384 19.05 -3.70 -3.55
N TRP A 385 19.59 -3.80 -2.33
CA TRP A 385 19.56 -2.68 -1.40
C TRP A 385 20.55 -1.57 -1.77
N ILE A 386 21.66 -1.88 -2.45
CA ILE A 386 22.52 -0.85 -3.06
C ILE A 386 21.73 -0.03 -4.08
N ARG A 387 21.03 -0.71 -4.99
CA ARG A 387 20.31 -0.06 -6.09
C ARG A 387 19.06 0.69 -5.64
N TYR A 388 18.27 0.08 -4.76
CA TYR A 388 16.90 0.53 -4.49
C TYR A 388 16.68 1.04 -3.07
N ASN A 389 17.66 0.89 -2.17
CA ASN A 389 17.61 1.41 -0.80
C ASN A 389 18.72 2.43 -0.50
N LYS A 390 19.21 3.14 -1.54
CA LYS A 390 20.26 4.17 -1.44
C LYS A 390 21.54 3.67 -0.75
N GLY A 391 21.88 2.39 -0.91
CA GLY A 391 23.04 1.80 -0.25
C GLY A 391 22.89 1.59 1.26
N LYS A 392 21.69 1.74 1.81
CA LYS A 392 21.44 1.52 3.24
C LYS A 392 21.00 0.08 3.48
N PHE A 393 21.54 -0.52 4.53
CA PHE A 393 21.10 -1.79 5.10
C PHE A 393 20.88 -1.56 6.60
N CYS A 394 19.69 -1.86 7.09
CA CYS A 394 19.31 -1.57 8.48
C CYS A 394 19.64 -0.12 8.89
N GLY A 395 19.26 0.83 8.03
CA GLY A 395 19.41 2.26 8.27
C GLY A 395 20.81 2.86 8.00
N THR A 396 21.86 2.06 7.82
CA THR A 396 23.24 2.53 7.66
C THR A 396 23.90 2.11 6.35
N LYS A 397 24.89 2.91 5.88
CA LYS A 397 25.80 2.53 4.78
C LYS A 397 27.06 1.83 5.29
N ASP A 398 27.39 2.03 6.57
CA ASP A 398 28.63 1.56 7.20
C ASP A 398 28.41 0.16 7.78
N ILE A 399 28.30 -0.83 6.90
CA ILE A 399 28.06 -2.22 7.27
C ILE A 399 29.42 -2.87 7.58
N PRO A 400 29.68 -3.32 8.83
CA PRO A 400 30.94 -3.93 9.18
C PRO A 400 31.11 -5.30 8.48
N ASP A 401 32.31 -5.62 8.00
CA ASP A 401 32.63 -6.97 7.53
C ASP A 401 32.93 -7.87 8.73
N ASP A 402 31.96 -8.68 9.14
CA ASP A 402 32.07 -9.61 10.26
C ASP A 402 31.54 -11.02 9.94
N PHE A 403 31.51 -11.35 8.65
CA PHE A 403 31.26 -12.70 8.18
C PHE A 403 32.28 -13.70 8.79
N PRO A 404 31.88 -14.93 9.18
CA PRO A 404 30.52 -15.50 9.16
C PRO A 404 29.76 -15.35 10.48
N ARG A 405 30.22 -14.51 11.42
CA ARG A 405 29.61 -14.40 12.75
C ARG A 405 28.42 -13.45 12.77
N TRP A 406 28.46 -12.42 11.93
CA TRP A 406 27.38 -11.46 11.72
C TRP A 406 26.92 -10.68 12.95
N THR A 407 27.66 -10.74 14.06
CA THR A 407 27.26 -10.22 15.36
C THR A 407 27.01 -8.72 15.35
N ARG A 408 27.90 -7.95 14.73
CA ARG A 408 27.81 -6.49 14.62
C ARG A 408 26.70 -6.08 13.65
N GLN A 409 26.56 -6.80 12.53
CA GLN A 409 25.48 -6.55 11.58
C GLN A 409 24.10 -6.85 12.17
N ARG A 410 23.98 -7.94 12.93
CA ARG A 410 22.77 -8.28 13.69
C ARG A 410 22.42 -7.19 14.69
N GLU A 411 23.41 -6.70 15.43
CA GLU A 411 23.21 -5.62 16.41
C GLU A 411 22.71 -4.33 15.75
N ILE A 412 23.17 -4.01 14.53
CA ILE A 412 22.67 -2.88 13.74
C ILE A 412 21.20 -3.08 13.36
N CYS A 413 20.81 -4.28 12.90
CA CYS A 413 19.47 -4.55 12.41
C CYS A 413 18.41 -4.77 13.49
N CYS A 414 18.81 -5.39 14.60
CA CYS A 414 17.90 -5.90 15.61
C CYS A 414 17.94 -5.10 16.91
N ASP A 415 18.89 -4.18 17.06
CA ASP A 415 19.18 -3.44 18.29
C ASP A 415 19.33 -4.35 19.52
N MET A 416 19.91 -5.53 19.31
CA MET A 416 20.14 -6.56 20.33
C MET A 416 21.62 -6.91 20.39
N HIS A 417 22.30 -6.45 21.45
CA HIS A 417 23.68 -6.83 21.73
C HIS A 417 23.76 -8.30 22.15
N ASP A 418 24.28 -9.17 21.28
CA ASP A 418 24.46 -10.60 21.55
C ASP A 418 25.87 -11.08 21.18
N PRO A 419 26.90 -10.70 21.97
CA PRO A 419 28.29 -10.98 21.67
C PRO A 419 28.64 -12.47 21.68
N TYR A 420 27.73 -13.32 22.17
CA TYR A 420 27.91 -14.77 22.32
C TYR A 420 27.00 -15.59 21.40
N GLY A 421 26.18 -14.96 20.55
CA GLY A 421 25.28 -15.65 19.61
C GLY A 421 24.28 -16.58 20.29
N ARG A 422 23.76 -16.17 21.47
CA ARG A 422 22.86 -16.98 22.28
C ARG A 422 21.40 -16.89 21.82
N HIS A 423 21.05 -15.90 21.02
CA HIS A 423 19.71 -15.72 20.49
C HIS A 423 19.54 -16.36 19.12
N THR A 424 18.37 -16.97 18.92
CA THR A 424 17.97 -17.50 17.62
C THR A 424 17.23 -16.40 16.86
N ASP A 425 17.53 -16.27 15.58
CA ASP A 425 16.79 -15.39 14.69
C ASP A 425 15.66 -16.14 14.00
N CYS A 426 14.77 -15.41 13.36
CA CYS A 426 13.55 -15.93 12.74
C CYS A 426 13.80 -16.51 11.34
N GLY A 427 14.87 -17.28 11.21
CA GLY A 427 15.45 -17.69 9.95
C GLY A 427 16.98 -17.64 10.03
N LYS A 428 17.65 -18.43 9.20
CA LYS A 428 19.10 -18.30 9.04
C LYS A 428 19.40 -17.01 8.28
N PRO A 429 20.29 -16.14 8.76
CA PRO A 429 20.60 -14.90 8.08
C PRO A 429 21.04 -15.08 6.62
N GLU A 430 21.72 -16.18 6.30
CA GLU A 430 22.17 -16.50 4.94
C GLU A 430 21.06 -17.02 4.03
N ARG A 431 20.01 -17.62 4.62
CA ARG A 431 18.96 -18.25 3.84
C ARG A 431 17.68 -18.36 4.66
N PRO A 432 16.85 -17.30 4.67
CA PRO A 432 15.51 -17.36 5.19
C PRO A 432 14.71 -18.52 4.56
N ARG A 433 13.78 -19.10 5.32
CA ARG A 433 13.03 -20.32 4.95
C ARG A 433 11.51 -20.14 5.01
N GLY A 434 11.04 -18.90 4.91
CA GLY A 434 9.63 -18.60 4.69
C GLY A 434 9.12 -19.17 3.38
N ARG A 435 7.79 -19.23 3.26
CA ARG A 435 7.09 -20.00 2.22
C ARG A 435 7.45 -19.59 0.80
N ALA A 436 7.76 -18.32 0.58
CA ALA A 436 7.98 -17.73 -0.74
C ALA A 436 9.30 -16.96 -0.83
N TRP A 437 10.31 -17.34 -0.03
CA TRP A 437 11.59 -16.60 0.02
C TRP A 437 12.24 -16.46 -1.36
N GLY A 438 12.18 -17.50 -2.21
CA GLY A 438 12.70 -17.45 -3.57
C GLY A 438 12.03 -16.38 -4.44
N ASP A 439 10.72 -16.17 -4.27
CA ASP A 439 9.96 -15.16 -5.00
C ASP A 439 10.23 -13.75 -4.45
N VAL A 440 10.29 -13.58 -3.11
CA VAL A 440 10.72 -12.32 -2.48
C VAL A 440 12.10 -11.90 -2.99
N LYS A 441 13.07 -12.83 -3.01
CA LYS A 441 14.43 -12.62 -3.52
C LYS A 441 14.43 -12.24 -5.01
N SER A 442 13.57 -12.86 -5.81
CA SER A 442 13.40 -12.55 -7.24
C SER A 442 12.88 -11.13 -7.44
N PHE A 443 11.84 -10.72 -6.71
CA PHE A 443 11.15 -9.44 -6.87
C PHE A 443 11.91 -8.24 -6.29
N MET A 444 12.65 -8.41 -5.19
CA MET A 444 13.55 -7.35 -4.70
C MET A 444 14.71 -7.09 -5.68
N SER A 445 15.13 -8.10 -6.43
CA SER A 445 16.27 -8.01 -7.36
C SER A 445 15.86 -7.47 -8.73
N SER A 446 14.64 -7.78 -9.17
CA SER A 446 14.11 -7.39 -10.48
C SER A 446 12.68 -6.90 -10.38
N GLU A 447 12.52 -5.58 -10.46
CA GLU A 447 11.21 -4.94 -10.52
C GLU A 447 10.43 -5.36 -11.78
N ALA A 448 11.11 -5.59 -12.91
CA ALA A 448 10.49 -6.09 -14.13
C ALA A 448 9.89 -7.50 -13.94
N ALA A 449 10.60 -8.38 -13.21
CA ALA A 449 10.09 -9.72 -12.90
C ALA A 449 8.87 -9.65 -11.97
N TRP A 450 8.85 -8.71 -11.02
CA TRP A 450 7.68 -8.49 -10.18
C TRP A 450 6.48 -7.99 -10.99
N LEU A 451 6.65 -6.92 -11.77
CA LEU A 451 5.56 -6.33 -12.56
C LEU A 451 4.95 -7.32 -13.56
N GLN A 452 5.77 -8.17 -14.17
CA GLN A 452 5.29 -9.23 -15.07
C GLN A 452 4.36 -10.21 -14.33
N VAL A 453 4.79 -10.74 -13.18
CA VAL A 453 3.98 -11.69 -12.40
C VAL A 453 2.78 -10.99 -11.78
N PHE A 454 2.92 -9.72 -11.38
CA PHE A 454 1.83 -8.91 -10.86
C PHE A 454 0.69 -8.79 -11.89
N LYS A 455 1.01 -8.51 -13.17
CA LYS A 455 0.00 -8.51 -14.24
C LYS A 455 -0.76 -9.84 -14.31
N GLU A 456 -0.05 -10.97 -14.26
CA GLU A 456 -0.70 -12.29 -14.26
C GLU A 456 -1.62 -12.50 -13.05
N ALA A 457 -1.15 -12.12 -11.86
CA ALA A 457 -1.94 -12.24 -10.63
C ALA A 457 -3.19 -11.34 -10.68
N TRP A 458 -3.05 -10.11 -11.19
CA TRP A 458 -4.14 -9.16 -11.34
C TRP A 458 -5.22 -9.64 -12.31
N ILE A 459 -4.82 -10.24 -13.44
CA ILE A 459 -5.76 -10.84 -14.41
C ILE A 459 -6.63 -11.89 -13.73
N ILE A 460 -6.00 -12.83 -13.01
CA ILE A 460 -6.72 -13.92 -12.35
C ILE A 460 -7.66 -13.36 -11.27
N SER A 461 -7.11 -12.53 -10.39
CA SER A 461 -7.83 -11.96 -9.25
C SER A 461 -9.08 -11.20 -9.71
N THR A 462 -8.96 -10.39 -10.77
CA THR A 462 -10.09 -9.57 -11.26
C THR A 462 -11.03 -10.33 -12.20
N SER A 463 -10.76 -11.59 -12.53
CA SER A 463 -11.59 -12.40 -13.44
C SER A 463 -12.34 -13.56 -12.78
N ASN A 464 -11.92 -13.98 -11.59
CA ASN A 464 -12.55 -15.09 -10.85
C ASN A 464 -14.05 -14.82 -10.63
N GLY A 465 -14.89 -15.84 -10.88
CA GLY A 465 -16.36 -15.74 -10.77
C GLY A 465 -17.05 -15.20 -12.03
N PHE A 466 -16.28 -14.83 -13.06
CA PHE A 466 -16.78 -14.28 -14.33
C PHE A 466 -16.30 -15.06 -15.56
N GLU A 467 -16.03 -16.35 -15.40
CA GLU A 467 -15.51 -17.21 -16.46
C GLU A 467 -16.42 -17.17 -17.71
N GLY A 468 -15.82 -16.86 -18.86
CA GLY A 468 -16.54 -16.77 -20.13
C GLY A 468 -17.45 -15.54 -20.31
N LYS A 469 -17.60 -14.70 -19.28
CA LYS A 469 -18.44 -13.48 -19.35
C LYS A 469 -17.65 -12.24 -19.76
N LEU A 470 -16.41 -12.13 -19.29
CA LEU A 470 -15.61 -10.92 -19.48
C LEU A 470 -15.09 -10.77 -20.92
N LYS A 471 -15.12 -9.55 -21.42
CA LYS A 471 -14.74 -9.20 -22.80
C LYS A 471 -13.55 -8.22 -22.80
N ASN A 472 -12.72 -8.30 -23.82
CA ASN A 472 -11.67 -7.29 -24.05
C ASN A 472 -12.31 -5.95 -24.44
N LEU A 473 -11.57 -4.85 -24.25
CA LEU A 473 -11.96 -3.53 -24.74
C LEU A 473 -12.22 -3.56 -26.26
N GLN A 474 -13.27 -2.84 -26.68
CA GLN A 474 -13.65 -2.67 -28.08
C GLN A 474 -12.88 -1.53 -28.76
#